data_AF-A0A974TH46-F1
#
_entry.id   AF-A0A974TH46-F1
#
_cell.length_a   1.000
_cell.length_b   1.000
_cell.length_c   1.000
_cell.angle_alpha   90.00
_cell.angle_beta   90.00
_cell.angle_gamma   90.00
#
_symmetry.space_group_name_H-M   'P 1'
#
loop_
_entity.id
_entity.type
_entity.pdbx_description
1 polymer ?
#
loop_
_entity_poly.entity_id
_entity_poly.type
_entity_poly.pdbx_seq_one_letter_code
_entity_poly.pdbx_strand_id
1 'polypeptide(L)' 'MKKARKLYESSSGDRWYLIRDPSGGLFIHYEANAASGGHVEHEDIVTFLSRGDGPEQQELLRLIGTLTEEHPATTGK' A
#
# COMPACT_ATOMS: atom_id res chain seq x y z
N MET A 1 12.63 -7.68 -10.45
CA MET A 1 11.15 -7.70 -10.43
C MET A 1 10.69 -6.62 -9.45
N LYS A 2 9.97 -5.59 -9.92
CA LYS A 2 9.35 -4.60 -9.01
C LYS A 2 8.35 -5.38 -8.15
N LYS A 3 8.57 -5.45 -6.84
CA LYS A 3 7.63 -6.07 -5.92
C LYS A 3 6.51 -5.07 -5.67
N ALA A 4 5.31 -5.38 -6.14
CA ALA A 4 4.10 -4.61 -5.88
C ALA A 4 3.20 -5.44 -4.96
N ARG A 5 2.76 -4.85 -3.85
CA ARG A 5 1.80 -5.47 -2.93
C ARG A 5 0.52 -4.64 -2.96
N LYS A 6 -0.61 -5.25 -3.34
CA LYS A 6 -1.91 -4.58 -3.26
C LYS A 6 -2.20 -4.25 -1.79
N LEU A 7 -2.51 -2.99 -1.52
CA LEU A 7 -2.94 -2.50 -0.22
C LEU A 7 -4.46 -2.59 -0.15
N TYR A 8 -5.13 -1.82 -1.00
CA TYR A 8 -6.56 -1.61 -0.95
C TYR A 8 -7.15 -1.52 -2.37
N GLU A 9 -8.42 -1.89 -2.49
CA GLU A 9 -9.24 -1.70 -3.68
C GLU A 9 -10.58 -1.12 -3.24
N SER A 10 -10.93 0.06 -3.74
CA SER A 10 -12.20 0.70 -3.42
C SER A 10 -13.36 -0.06 -4.07
N SER A 11 -14.57 0.13 -3.58
CA SER A 11 -15.77 -0.43 -4.21
C SER A 11 -16.00 0.09 -5.64
N SER A 12 -15.44 1.26 -5.96
CA SER A 12 -15.45 1.85 -7.30
C SER A 12 -14.40 1.23 -8.24
N GLY A 13 -13.49 0.41 -7.70
CA GLY A 13 -12.45 -0.30 -8.45
C GLY A 13 -11.12 0.44 -8.56
N ASP A 14 -10.94 1.54 -7.81
CA ASP A 14 -9.65 2.18 -7.68
C ASP A 14 -8.72 1.31 -6.85
N ARG A 15 -7.43 1.30 -7.17
CA ARG A 15 -6.47 0.37 -6.54
C ARG A 15 -5.24 1.09 -6.03
N TRP A 16 -4.78 0.66 -4.87
CA TRP A 16 -3.57 1.16 -4.25
C TRP A 16 -2.60 0.00 -4.03
N TYR A 17 -1.35 0.23 -4.40
CA TYR A 17 -0.27 -0.73 -4.26
C TYR A 17 0.91 -0.09 -3.54
N LEU A 18 1.54 -0.84 -2.66
CA LEU A 18 2.86 -0.54 -2.15
C LEU A 18 3.91 -1.11 -3.10
N ILE A 19 4.73 -0.23 -3.67
CA ILE A 19 5.79 -0.60 -4.60
C ILE A 19 7.14 -0.21 -4.02
N ARG A 20 8.18 -0.95 -4.44
CA ARG A 20 9.57 -0.62 -4.14
C ARG A 20 10.33 -0.32 -5.42
N ASP A 21 11.02 0.81 -5.44
CA ASP A 21 11.88 1.20 -6.56
C ASP A 21 13.27 0.51 -6.49
N PRO A 22 14.06 0.50 -7.58
CA PRO A 22 15.39 -0.11 -7.60
C PRO A 22 16.38 0.44 -6.56
N SER A 23 16.25 1.71 -6.19
CA SER A 23 17.02 2.40 -5.15
C SER A 23 16.62 1.94 -3.75
N GLY A 24 15.50 1.22 -3.64
CA GLY A 24 14.99 0.67 -2.39
C GLY A 24 13.98 1.55 -1.67
N GLY A 25 13.62 2.71 -2.24
CA GLY A 25 12.55 3.57 -1.76
C GLY A 25 11.17 2.95 -1.95
N LEU A 26 10.24 3.29 -1.06
CA LEU A 26 8.87 2.79 -1.06
C LEU A 26 7.91 3.90 -1.50
N PHE A 27 6.98 3.54 -2.37
CA PHE A 27 6.00 4.46 -2.93
C PHE A 27 4.63 3.80 -2.97
N ILE A 28 3.59 4.63 -2.97
CA ILE A 28 2.22 4.25 -3.28
C ILE A 28 2.00 4.43 -4.77
N HIS A 29 1.52 3.37 -5.41
CA HIS A 29 1.06 3.37 -6.77
C HIS A 29 -0.47 3.31 -6.75
N TYR A 30 -1.08 4.40 -7.21
CA TYR A 30 -2.52 4.53 -7.36
C TYR A 30 -2.89 4.25 -8.82
N GLU A 31 -3.86 3.37 -9.03
CA GLU A 31 -4.51 3.14 -10.31
C GLU A 31 -5.97 3.53 -10.19
N ALA A 32 -6.35 4.61 -10.87
CA ALA A 32 -7.74 5.00 -10.98
C ALA A 32 -8.51 3.94 -11.77
N ASN A 33 -9.77 3.73 -11.40
CA ASN A 33 -10.64 2.86 -12.20
C ASN A 33 -10.89 3.45 -13.60
N ALA A 34 -11.40 2.64 -14.53
CA ALA A 34 -11.63 3.08 -15.91
C ALA A 34 -12.65 4.24 -16.02
N ALA A 35 -13.64 4.31 -15.13
CA ALA A 35 -14.60 5.40 -15.08
C ALA A 35 -13.99 6.71 -14.53
N SER A 36 -12.97 6.61 -13.67
CA SER A 36 -12.15 7.72 -13.17
C SER A 36 -11.02 8.13 -14.13
N GLY A 37 -11.06 7.64 -15.37
CA GLY A 37 -10.09 7.99 -16.42
C GLY A 37 -8.83 7.15 -16.46
N GLY A 38 -8.72 6.10 -15.62
CA GLY A 38 -7.63 5.12 -15.71
C GLY A 38 -6.22 5.67 -15.48
N HIS A 39 -6.12 6.84 -14.85
CA HIS A 39 -4.84 7.49 -14.62
C HIS A 39 -4.06 6.78 -13.50
N VAL A 40 -2.75 6.89 -13.59
CA VAL A 40 -1.83 6.25 -12.68
C VAL A 40 -0.99 7.33 -12.01
N GLU A 41 -0.96 7.31 -10.69
CA GLU A 41 -0.13 8.23 -9.91
C GLU A 41 0.82 7.47 -9.00
N HIS A 42 1.97 8.10 -8.73
CA HIS A 42 2.92 7.63 -7.75
C HIS A 42 3.15 8.72 -6.73
N GLU A 43 3.12 8.34 -5.46
CA GLU A 43 3.39 9.26 -4.36
C GLU A 43 4.24 8.57 -3.29
N ASP A 44 5.00 9.37 -2.55
CA ASP A 44 5.72 8.90 -1.38
C ASP A 44 4.74 8.56 -0.23
N ILE A 45 5.16 7.64 0.64
CA ILE A 45 4.38 7.19 1.79
C ILE A 45 4.04 8.34 2.75
N VAL A 46 4.97 9.26 3.02
CA VAL A 46 4.73 10.37 3.96
C VAL A 46 3.65 11.28 3.39
N THR A 47 3.72 11.59 2.09
CA THR A 47 2.69 12.38 1.40
C THR A 47 1.34 11.69 1.45
N PHE A 48 1.29 10.39 1.17
CA PHE A 48 0.05 9.60 1.20
C PHE A 48 -0.62 9.56 2.57
N LEU A 49 0.16 9.31 3.63
CA LEU A 49 -0.33 9.28 5.01
C LEU A 49 -0.74 10.67 5.51
N SER A 50 -0.19 11.75 4.96
CA SER A 50 -0.54 13.12 5.34
C SER A 50 -1.90 13.57 4.80
N ARG A 51 -2.51 12.84 3.85
CA ARG A 51 -3.82 13.19 3.26
C ARG A 51 -5.00 12.96 4.21
N GLY A 52 -4.84 12.09 5.21
CA GLY A 52 -5.85 11.82 6.23
C GLY A 52 -5.99 10.34 6.56
N ASP A 53 -7.14 9.98 7.13
CA ASP A 53 -7.43 8.64 7.69
C ASP A 53 -8.43 7.83 6.84
N GLY A 54 -8.30 7.92 5.52
CA GLY A 54 -9.11 7.10 4.60
C GLY A 54 -8.80 5.60 4.71
N PRO A 55 -9.67 4.74 4.15
CA PRO A 55 -9.51 3.29 4.22
C PRO A 55 -8.17 2.81 3.63
N GLU A 56 -7.67 3.47 2.59
CA GLU A 56 -6.39 3.15 1.97
C GLU A 56 -5.19 3.46 2.87
N GLN A 57 -5.24 4.55 3.66
CA GLN A 57 -4.20 4.88 4.64
C GLN A 57 -4.27 3.93 5.84
N GLN A 58 -5.48 3.63 6.33
CA GLN A 58 -5.68 2.67 7.41
C GLN A 58 -5.17 1.28 7.05
N GLU A 59 -5.34 0.84 5.81
CA GLU A 59 -4.84 -0.45 5.33
C GLU A 59 -3.30 -0.49 5.26
N LEU A 60 -2.66 0.62 4.89
CA LEU A 60 -1.20 0.74 4.97
C LEU A 60 -0.71 0.70 6.42
N LEU A 61 -1.36 1.44 7.33
CA LEU A 61 -1.04 1.41 8.76
C LEU A 61 -1.24 0.02 9.36
N ARG A 62 -2.32 -0.69 8.98
CA ARG A 62 -2.57 -2.08 9.39
C ARG A 62 -1.46 -2.99 8.89
N LEU A 63 -1.05 -2.85 7.62
CA LEU A 63 0.07 -3.61 7.08
C LEU A 63 1.37 -3.37 7.86
N ILE A 64 1.68 -2.11 8.19
CA ILE A 64 2.84 -1.79 9.03
C ILE A 64 2.68 -2.39 10.44
N GLY A 65 1.46 -2.36 10.99
CA GLY A 65 1.12 -2.99 12.27
C GLY A 65 1.42 -4.48 12.31
N THR A 66 1.23 -5.21 11.19
CA THR A 66 1.59 -6.65 11.13
C THR A 66 3.09 -6.92 11.32
N LEU A 67 3.95 -5.90 11.17
CA LEU A 67 5.38 -6.03 11.47
C LEU A 67 5.67 -6.00 12.97
N THR A 68 4.74 -5.48 13.77
CA THR A 68 4.84 -5.41 15.23
C THR A 68 4.27 -6.63 15.92
N GLU A 69 3.43 -7.39 15.21
CA GLU A 69 2.99 -8.71 15.63
C GLU A 69 4.21 -9.63 15.51
N GLU A 70 4.95 -9.79 16.60
CA GLU A 70 6.00 -10.79 16.71
C GLU A 70 5.40 -12.12 16.24
N HIS A 71 5.92 -12.67 15.13
CA HIS A 71 5.68 -14.07 14.82
C HIS A 71 5.94 -14.83 16.13
N PRO A 72 4.98 -15.58 16.69
CA PRO A 72 5.34 -16.53 17.73
C PRO A 72 6.44 -17.36 17.11
N ALA A 73 7.65 -17.21 17.65
CA ALA A 73 8.79 -18.00 17.27
C ALA A 73 8.26 -19.43 17.17
N THR A 74 8.36 -20.00 15.98
CA THR A 74 7.97 -21.38 15.73
C THR A 74 8.92 -22.20 16.58
N THR A 75 8.57 -22.37 17.86
CA THR A 75 9.28 -23.21 18.80
C THR A 75 9.01 -24.62 18.32
N GLY A 76 10.11 -25.30 18.02
CA GLY A 76 10.10 -26.49 17.20
C GLY A 76 9.33 -27.65 17.80
N LYS A 77 9.16 -28.66 16.95
CA LYS A 77 9.17 -30.04 17.36
C LYS A 77 9.87 -30.88 16.31
#